data_AF-A0AAV2L3Q8-F1
#
_entry.id   AF-A0AAV2L3Q8-F1
#
_cell.length_a   1.000
_cell.length_b   1.000
_cell.length_c   1.000
_cell.angle_alpha   90.00
_cell.angle_beta   90.00
_cell.angle_gamma   90.00
#
_symmetry.space_group_name_H-M   'P 1'
#
loop_
_entity.id
_entity.type
_entity.pdbx_description
1 polymer ?
#
loop_
_entity_poly.entity_id
_entity_poly.type
_entity_poly.pdbx_seq_one_letter_code
_entity_poly.pdbx_strand_id
1 'polypeptide(L)'
;MTPQGYYKRTPDYQPVREWKRLGCFPVPMVHSTFLIDLRREASKALAFHPPHPDYSWAFDDIMVFAFSARQAGVQMYVCNREHYGFLPVPLKAQQNVDDERESFIHTITEALIDYDIEPSEYLRVPPSQPDKIGFDEVFLINLKRRLDRRTRMFKSMSALGLHPTLTEAVDGKALNSSQLQALGIEMMPGYKDPYSGRVLTRGEIGCFLSHHSIWKQVLERGLQKVLLLEDDVRFEPRFKRRLQAIMEDTDRAQLDWDLIYVGRKRMQVQHPEKSVEGVNNLVVADYSYWTLGYALSQQGARKLLSAQPFTRMLPVDEYLPVMFNKHPNVEYMSHFEPRDLKAFSVEPLLIYPTHYTGEPGYISDTETSTIWDDESVATDWDRQHEARKTAQQGSIRAVAQNTVTGDSPPPAARASRDEL
;
A
#
# COMPACT_ATOMS: atom_id res chain seq x y z
N MET A 1 17.30 -18.03 -26.92
CA MET A 1 17.94 -16.90 -27.63
C MET A 1 17.72 -17.06 -29.13
N THR A 2 17.71 -15.97 -29.88
CA THR A 2 17.78 -15.99 -31.34
C THR A 2 19.16 -16.48 -31.81
N PRO A 3 19.36 -16.82 -33.09
CA PRO A 3 20.68 -17.18 -33.61
C PRO A 3 21.76 -16.11 -33.39
N GLN A 4 21.34 -14.85 -33.29
CA GLN A 4 22.19 -13.68 -33.04
C GLN A 4 22.39 -13.38 -31.53
N GLY A 5 21.89 -14.25 -30.64
CA GLY A 5 22.06 -14.10 -29.20
C GLY A 5 20.97 -13.29 -28.48
N TYR A 6 20.02 -12.69 -29.19
CA TYR A 6 18.98 -11.87 -28.57
C TYR A 6 17.94 -12.68 -27.79
N TYR A 7 17.23 -11.99 -26.90
CA TYR A 7 16.13 -12.53 -26.12
C TYR A 7 15.06 -13.20 -27.02
N LYS A 8 14.56 -14.34 -26.57
CA LYS A 8 13.40 -15.02 -27.16
C LYS A 8 12.63 -15.69 -26.04
N ARG A 9 11.40 -15.22 -25.80
CA ARG A 9 10.48 -15.81 -24.81
C ARG A 9 10.12 -17.24 -25.21
N THR A 10 10.19 -18.17 -24.25
CA THR A 10 9.72 -19.55 -24.42
C THR A 10 8.31 -19.70 -23.84
N PRO A 11 7.53 -20.72 -24.26
CA PRO A 11 6.25 -21.02 -23.62
C PRO A 11 6.35 -21.29 -22.10
N ASP A 12 7.51 -21.80 -21.66
CA ASP A 12 7.79 -22.08 -20.25
C ASP A 12 8.17 -20.84 -19.43
N TYR A 13 8.52 -19.72 -20.06
CA TYR A 13 9.01 -18.52 -19.36
C TYR A 13 7.99 -18.03 -18.32
N GLN A 14 6.72 -17.86 -18.71
CA GLN A 14 5.70 -17.31 -17.82
C GLN A 14 5.34 -18.28 -16.68
N PRO A 15 5.10 -19.58 -16.91
CA PRO A 15 4.89 -20.54 -15.82
C PRO A 15 6.06 -20.62 -14.82
N VAL A 16 7.30 -20.54 -15.29
CA VAL A 16 8.49 -20.54 -14.41
C VAL A 16 8.58 -19.22 -13.63
N ARG A 17 8.43 -18.08 -14.31
CA ARG A 17 8.49 -16.75 -13.68
C ARG A 17 7.38 -16.52 -12.66
N GLU A 18 6.20 -17.09 -12.85
CA GLU A 18 5.04 -16.93 -11.97
C GLU A 18 4.94 -18.04 -10.92
N TRP A 19 6.01 -18.83 -10.72
CA TRP A 19 6.04 -19.96 -9.78
C TRP A 19 4.91 -21.00 -9.98
N LYS A 20 4.27 -21.02 -11.15
CA LYS A 20 3.30 -22.06 -11.54
C LYS A 20 3.98 -23.39 -11.84
N ARG A 21 5.26 -23.35 -12.24
CA ARG A 21 6.11 -24.51 -12.46
C ARG A 21 7.40 -24.36 -11.65
N LEU A 22 7.55 -25.15 -10.59
CA LEU A 22 8.72 -25.13 -9.71
C LEU A 22 9.82 -26.08 -10.20
N GLY A 23 11.08 -25.66 -10.11
CA GLY A 23 12.21 -26.48 -10.55
C GLY A 23 13.51 -25.71 -10.72
N CYS A 24 14.47 -26.40 -11.34
CA CYS A 24 15.69 -25.81 -11.87
C CYS A 24 15.71 -26.11 -13.37
N PHE A 25 15.71 -25.05 -14.19
CA PHE A 25 15.49 -25.14 -15.62
C PHE A 25 16.78 -24.77 -16.35
N PRO A 26 17.25 -25.60 -17.29
CA PRO A 26 18.38 -25.23 -18.12
C PRO A 26 17.98 -24.03 -18.97
N VAL A 27 18.78 -22.96 -18.91
CA VAL A 27 18.57 -21.75 -19.70
C VAL A 27 19.83 -21.43 -20.49
N PRO A 28 19.71 -20.79 -21.66
CA PRO A 28 20.88 -20.42 -22.45
C PRO A 28 21.64 -19.22 -21.86
N MET A 29 21.02 -18.48 -20.94
CA MET A 29 21.55 -17.27 -20.32
C MET A 29 20.85 -17.01 -18.99
N VAL A 30 21.61 -16.62 -17.98
CA VAL A 30 21.14 -16.05 -16.70
C VAL A 30 21.60 -14.60 -16.65
N HIS A 31 20.78 -13.73 -16.08
CA HIS A 31 21.06 -12.31 -15.94
C HIS A 31 21.10 -11.91 -14.44
N SER A 32 21.82 -10.84 -14.10
CA SER A 32 21.96 -10.25 -12.75
C SER A 32 22.79 -11.05 -11.74
N THR A 33 22.29 -12.17 -11.23
CA THR A 33 22.89 -12.86 -10.07
C THR A 33 23.19 -14.31 -10.40
N PHE A 34 24.43 -14.73 -10.13
CA PHE A 34 24.93 -16.08 -10.43
C PHE A 34 25.47 -16.74 -9.16
N LEU A 35 25.24 -18.04 -9.04
CA LEU A 35 25.97 -18.89 -8.10
C LEU A 35 26.85 -19.84 -8.92
N ILE A 36 28.18 -19.68 -8.81
CA ILE A 36 29.16 -20.42 -9.60
C ILE A 36 29.97 -21.33 -8.68
N ASP A 37 30.04 -22.62 -9.01
CA ASP A 37 30.90 -23.57 -8.31
C ASP A 37 32.35 -23.44 -8.80
N LEU A 38 33.16 -22.68 -8.07
CA LEU A 38 34.57 -22.44 -8.41
C LEU A 38 35.49 -23.67 -8.23
N ARG A 39 34.97 -24.80 -7.73
CA ARG A 39 35.74 -26.04 -7.58
C ARG A 39 35.86 -26.83 -8.89
N ARG A 40 35.06 -26.49 -9.91
CA ARG A 40 35.08 -27.17 -11.22
C ARG A 40 36.13 -26.55 -12.14
N GLU A 41 36.88 -27.38 -12.86
CA GLU A 41 37.90 -26.91 -13.81
C GLU A 41 37.30 -26.03 -14.91
N ALA A 42 36.12 -26.39 -15.43
CA ALA A 42 35.40 -25.62 -16.44
C ALA A 42 35.04 -24.18 -15.97
N SER A 43 34.93 -23.94 -14.66
CA SER A 43 34.65 -22.60 -14.12
C SER A 43 35.80 -21.62 -14.40
N LYS A 44 37.04 -22.10 -14.61
CA LYS A 44 38.19 -21.25 -14.98
C LYS A 44 38.05 -20.66 -16.39
N ALA A 45 37.24 -21.28 -17.25
CA ALA A 45 37.02 -20.82 -18.61
C ALA A 45 35.86 -19.81 -18.73
N LEU A 46 35.16 -19.53 -17.62
CA LEU A 46 34.09 -18.53 -17.57
C LEU A 46 34.67 -17.12 -17.52
N ALA A 47 34.27 -16.26 -18.45
CA ALA A 47 34.77 -14.90 -18.53
C ALA A 47 33.69 -13.92 -19.01
N PHE A 48 33.64 -12.76 -18.36
CA PHE A 48 32.92 -11.57 -18.86
C PHE A 48 33.80 -10.75 -19.81
N HIS A 49 35.12 -10.80 -19.63
CA HIS A 49 36.10 -10.07 -20.43
C HIS A 49 37.51 -10.72 -20.31
N PRO A 50 38.34 -10.71 -21.38
CA PRO A 50 37.97 -10.37 -22.76
C PRO A 50 36.97 -11.37 -23.35
N PRO A 51 36.19 -11.00 -24.38
CA PRO A 51 35.35 -11.96 -25.10
C PRO A 51 36.16 -13.13 -25.63
N HIS A 52 35.53 -14.30 -25.69
CA HIS A 52 36.11 -15.46 -26.35
C HIS A 52 36.50 -15.11 -27.81
N PRO A 53 37.61 -15.63 -28.37
CA PRO A 53 38.05 -15.30 -29.73
C PRO A 53 36.99 -15.51 -30.82
N ASP A 54 36.13 -16.50 -30.63
CA ASP A 54 35.02 -16.82 -31.56
C ASP A 54 33.74 -16.00 -31.31
N TYR A 55 33.74 -15.07 -30.37
CA TYR A 55 32.58 -14.21 -30.10
C TYR A 55 32.50 -13.11 -31.16
N SER A 56 31.45 -13.16 -31.99
CA SER A 56 31.27 -12.25 -33.13
C SER A 56 30.05 -11.33 -33.02
N TRP A 57 29.38 -11.29 -31.86
CA TRP A 57 28.18 -10.47 -31.65
C TRP A 57 28.55 -9.09 -31.07
N ALA A 58 27.55 -8.21 -30.94
CA ALA A 58 27.73 -6.94 -30.26
C ALA A 58 28.18 -7.18 -28.81
N PHE A 59 29.14 -6.39 -28.33
CA PHE A 59 29.66 -6.55 -26.97
C PHE A 59 28.59 -6.22 -25.94
N ASP A 60 28.24 -7.23 -25.15
CA ASP A 60 27.39 -7.20 -23.97
C ASP A 60 27.96 -8.23 -23.01
N ASP A 61 28.28 -7.82 -21.80
CA ASP A 61 29.02 -8.65 -20.84
C ASP A 61 28.25 -9.91 -20.42
N ILE A 62 26.91 -9.82 -20.32
CA ILE A 62 26.04 -10.96 -20.03
C ILE A 62 26.01 -11.95 -21.20
N MET A 63 25.88 -11.46 -22.43
CA MET A 63 25.94 -12.31 -23.62
C MET A 63 27.32 -12.94 -23.80
N VAL A 64 28.40 -12.20 -23.52
CA VAL A 64 29.77 -12.71 -23.55
C VAL A 64 29.95 -13.83 -22.52
N PHE A 65 29.49 -13.63 -21.29
CA PHE A 65 29.55 -14.64 -20.24
C PHE A 65 28.74 -15.89 -20.59
N ALA A 66 27.52 -15.72 -21.12
CA ALA A 66 26.70 -16.83 -21.60
C ALA A 66 27.36 -17.61 -22.74
N PHE A 67 28.00 -16.92 -23.67
CA PHE A 67 28.77 -17.56 -24.74
C PHE A 67 29.98 -18.32 -24.19
N SER A 68 30.75 -17.71 -23.29
CA SER A 68 31.90 -18.32 -22.63
C SER A 68 31.51 -19.60 -21.88
N ALA A 69 30.42 -19.56 -21.10
CA ALA A 69 29.90 -20.75 -20.42
C ALA A 69 29.52 -21.87 -21.39
N ARG A 70 28.87 -21.52 -22.51
CA ARG A 70 28.52 -22.49 -23.55
C ARG A 70 29.77 -23.13 -24.17
N GLN A 71 30.80 -22.35 -24.48
CA GLN A 71 32.06 -22.90 -25.01
C GLN A 71 32.79 -23.78 -24.01
N ALA A 72 32.70 -23.45 -22.71
CA ALA A 72 33.25 -24.24 -21.62
C ALA A 72 32.41 -25.50 -21.29
N GLY A 73 31.29 -25.75 -21.99
CA GLY A 73 30.38 -26.86 -21.71
C GLY A 73 29.63 -26.71 -20.38
N VAL A 74 29.52 -25.49 -19.85
CA VAL A 74 28.86 -25.18 -18.58
C VAL A 74 27.40 -24.78 -18.85
N GLN A 75 26.47 -25.65 -18.46
CA GLN A 75 25.04 -25.37 -18.54
C GLN A 75 24.60 -24.41 -17.42
N MET A 76 23.94 -23.32 -17.80
CA MET A 76 23.30 -22.41 -16.85
C MET A 76 21.92 -22.90 -16.44
N TYR A 77 21.51 -22.60 -15.21
CA TYR A 77 20.20 -22.95 -14.68
C TYR A 77 19.55 -21.73 -14.00
N VAL A 78 18.24 -21.59 -14.18
CA VAL A 78 17.40 -20.75 -13.30
C VAL A 78 16.64 -21.68 -12.36
N CYS A 79 16.73 -21.44 -11.06
CA CYS A 79 15.99 -22.17 -10.05
C CYS A 79 14.96 -21.25 -9.39
N ASN A 80 13.72 -21.70 -9.29
CA ASN A 80 12.62 -21.00 -8.64
C ASN A 80 11.95 -21.85 -7.54
N ARG A 81 12.67 -22.88 -7.04
CA ARG A 81 12.17 -23.76 -5.98
C ARG A 81 11.88 -23.02 -4.68
N GLU A 82 12.58 -21.91 -4.47
CA GLU A 82 12.44 -21.01 -3.33
C GLU A 82 12.30 -19.57 -3.84
N HIS A 83 11.87 -18.66 -2.97
CA HIS A 83 11.88 -17.24 -3.26
C HIS A 83 13.25 -16.63 -2.90
N TYR A 84 14.16 -16.60 -3.87
CA TYR A 84 15.55 -16.17 -3.64
C TYR A 84 15.73 -14.66 -3.45
N GLY A 85 14.77 -13.83 -3.88
CA GLY A 85 14.85 -12.39 -3.73
C GLY A 85 14.07 -11.63 -4.81
N PHE A 86 14.34 -10.34 -4.88
CA PHE A 86 13.65 -9.39 -5.74
C PHE A 86 14.65 -8.65 -6.61
N LEU A 87 14.22 -8.27 -7.81
CA LEU A 87 14.99 -7.41 -8.70
C LEU A 87 14.19 -6.13 -8.96
N PRO A 88 14.80 -4.94 -8.80
CA PRO A 88 14.15 -3.70 -9.17
C PRO A 88 13.92 -3.67 -10.68
N VAL A 89 12.90 -2.93 -11.11
CA VAL A 89 12.68 -2.69 -12.54
C VAL A 89 13.78 -1.74 -13.04
N PRO A 90 14.47 -2.08 -14.15
CA PRO A 90 15.49 -1.19 -14.72
C PRO A 90 14.93 0.18 -15.06
N LEU A 91 15.77 1.18 -14.87
CA LEU A 91 15.45 2.56 -15.19
C LEU A 91 15.31 2.78 -16.69
N LYS A 92 14.40 3.68 -17.06
CA LYS A 92 14.34 4.25 -18.41
C LYS A 92 15.46 5.26 -18.60
N ALA A 93 15.84 5.51 -19.85
CA ALA A 93 16.97 6.39 -20.20
C ALA A 93 16.89 7.81 -19.61
N GLN A 94 15.68 8.31 -19.35
CA GLN A 94 15.44 9.63 -18.75
C GLN A 94 15.48 9.66 -17.21
N GLN A 95 15.51 8.50 -16.56
CA GLN A 95 15.51 8.39 -15.10
C GLN A 95 16.92 8.46 -14.54
N ASN A 96 17.06 9.03 -13.34
CA ASN A 96 18.34 9.27 -12.71
C ASN A 96 18.58 8.36 -11.49
N VAL A 97 19.72 8.53 -10.82
CA VAL A 97 20.10 7.74 -9.63
C VAL A 97 19.10 7.90 -8.48
N ASP A 98 18.45 9.06 -8.34
CA ASP A 98 17.42 9.26 -7.31
C ASP A 98 16.17 8.44 -7.63
N ASP A 99 15.76 8.37 -8.90
CA ASP A 99 14.68 7.49 -9.34
C ASP A 99 15.04 6.01 -9.11
N GLU A 100 16.31 5.62 -9.28
CA GLU A 100 16.80 4.27 -8.97
C GLU A 100 16.66 3.96 -7.49
N ARG A 101 17.09 4.89 -6.64
CA ARG A 101 16.97 4.79 -5.19
C ARG A 101 15.52 4.63 -4.76
N GLU A 102 14.60 5.41 -5.33
CA GLU A 102 13.17 5.31 -5.05
C GLU A 102 12.58 3.95 -5.51
N SER A 103 13.02 3.46 -6.68
CA SER A 103 12.65 2.12 -7.19
C SER A 103 13.13 1.00 -6.26
N PHE A 104 14.36 1.11 -5.76
CA PHE A 104 14.95 0.15 -4.84
C PHE A 104 14.22 0.15 -3.48
N ILE A 105 13.94 1.32 -2.92
CA ILE A 105 13.15 1.47 -1.68
C ILE A 105 11.78 0.84 -1.86
N HIS A 106 11.10 1.11 -2.98
CA HIS A 106 9.79 0.50 -3.25
C HIS A 106 9.88 -1.04 -3.31
N THR A 107 10.91 -1.58 -3.97
CA THR A 107 11.16 -3.03 -4.03
C THR A 107 11.33 -3.65 -2.64
N ILE A 108 12.06 -2.98 -1.74
CA ILE A 108 12.22 -3.38 -0.34
C ILE A 108 10.87 -3.34 0.39
N THR A 109 10.11 -2.26 0.26
CA THR A 109 8.81 -2.13 0.96
C THR A 109 7.78 -3.14 0.49
N GLU A 110 7.80 -3.53 -0.79
CA GLU A 110 6.96 -4.61 -1.32
C GLU A 110 7.41 -5.98 -0.80
N ALA A 111 8.72 -6.23 -0.79
CA ALA A 111 9.29 -7.48 -0.24
C ALA A 111 8.92 -7.68 1.23
N LEU A 112 8.91 -6.59 2.02
CA LEU A 112 8.56 -6.60 3.44
C LEU A 112 7.11 -7.02 3.73
N ILE A 113 6.22 -7.03 2.73
CA ILE A 113 4.84 -7.50 2.92
C ILE A 113 4.82 -9.00 3.23
N ASP A 114 5.62 -9.78 2.50
CA ASP A 114 5.62 -11.24 2.56
C ASP A 114 6.85 -11.80 3.29
N TYR A 115 7.94 -11.03 3.39
CA TYR A 115 9.23 -11.50 3.89
C TYR A 115 9.84 -10.57 4.92
N ASP A 116 10.33 -11.15 6.01
CA ASP A 116 11.11 -10.43 7.00
C ASP A 116 12.57 -10.31 6.54
N ILE A 117 12.88 -9.24 5.79
CA ILE A 117 14.23 -8.98 5.27
C ILE A 117 15.01 -8.04 6.18
N GLU A 118 16.32 -8.27 6.25
CA GLU A 118 17.29 -7.43 6.97
C GLU A 118 18.45 -7.03 6.04
N PRO A 119 19.01 -5.82 6.20
CA PRO A 119 20.26 -5.46 5.54
C PRO A 119 21.38 -6.43 5.93
N SER A 120 22.24 -6.76 4.97
CA SER A 120 23.45 -7.55 5.23
C SER A 120 24.34 -6.86 6.27
N GLU A 121 24.84 -7.61 7.25
CA GLU A 121 25.79 -7.13 8.27
C GLU A 121 27.09 -6.58 7.67
N TYR A 122 27.41 -7.00 6.44
CA TYR A 122 28.61 -6.58 5.69
C TYR A 122 28.39 -5.27 4.92
N LEU A 123 27.16 -4.76 4.85
CA LEU A 123 26.84 -3.52 4.17
C LEU A 123 26.69 -2.39 5.19
N ARG A 124 27.47 -1.31 5.00
CA ARG A 124 27.30 -0.10 5.77
C ARG A 124 26.34 0.84 5.04
N VAL A 125 25.14 1.00 5.57
CA VAL A 125 24.18 2.00 5.09
C VAL A 125 24.38 3.29 5.88
N PRO A 126 24.57 4.45 5.24
CA PRO A 126 24.61 5.73 5.94
C PRO A 126 23.32 5.94 6.75
N PRO A 127 23.40 6.47 7.97
CA PRO A 127 22.19 6.77 8.74
C PRO A 127 21.36 7.80 7.98
N SER A 128 20.12 7.43 7.66
CA SER A 128 19.11 8.36 7.17
C SER A 128 18.51 9.11 8.36
N GLN A 129 18.30 10.41 8.24
CA GLN A 129 17.51 11.15 9.23
C GLN A 129 16.04 11.06 8.82
N PRO A 130 15.21 10.26 9.52
CA PRO A 130 13.80 10.19 9.21
C PRO A 130 13.14 11.54 9.51
N ASP A 131 12.20 11.95 8.66
CA ASP A 131 11.45 13.18 8.84
C ASP A 131 9.94 12.90 8.81
N LYS A 132 9.15 13.97 9.01
CA LYS A 132 7.69 13.91 8.99
C LYS A 132 7.11 14.50 7.70
N ILE A 133 7.92 14.63 6.64
CA ILE A 133 7.52 15.14 5.31
C ILE A 133 6.66 16.42 5.31
N GLY A 134 6.95 17.34 6.24
CA GLY A 134 6.23 18.61 6.37
C GLY A 134 4.95 18.55 7.22
N PHE A 135 4.59 17.40 7.78
CA PHE A 135 3.55 17.29 8.81
C PHE A 135 4.14 17.47 10.22
N ASP A 136 3.31 17.90 11.16
CA ASP A 136 3.70 18.00 12.57
C ASP A 136 3.86 16.61 13.21
N GLU A 137 3.04 15.65 12.76
CA GLU A 137 3.10 14.24 13.14
C GLU A 137 2.68 13.33 11.99
N VAL A 138 3.33 12.15 11.93
CA VAL A 138 2.89 11.03 11.11
C VAL A 138 2.46 9.91 12.06
N PHE A 139 1.16 9.77 12.29
CA PHE A 139 0.61 8.75 13.18
C PHE A 139 0.50 7.40 12.48
N LEU A 140 0.95 6.35 13.17
CA LEU A 140 0.75 4.96 12.78
C LEU A 140 -0.21 4.29 13.77
N ILE A 141 -1.42 3.97 13.32
CA ILE A 141 -2.43 3.26 14.13
C ILE A 141 -2.11 1.77 14.08
N ASN A 142 -1.87 1.16 15.23
CA ASN A 142 -1.59 -0.28 15.32
C ASN A 142 -2.12 -0.87 16.62
N LEU A 143 -2.76 -2.03 16.52
CA LEU A 143 -3.18 -2.81 17.69
C LEU A 143 -1.96 -3.33 18.45
N LYS A 144 -1.97 -3.22 19.78
CA LYS A 144 -0.86 -3.67 20.63
C LYS A 144 -0.41 -5.11 20.36
N ARG A 145 -1.35 -6.00 20.06
CA ARG A 145 -1.11 -7.42 19.78
C ARG A 145 -0.57 -7.71 18.36
N ARG A 146 -0.64 -6.76 17.41
CA ARG A 146 -0.18 -6.94 16.02
C ARG A 146 1.28 -6.51 15.85
N LEU A 147 2.18 -7.23 16.53
CA LEU A 147 3.62 -6.97 16.46
C LEU A 147 4.21 -7.29 15.07
N ASP A 148 3.60 -8.23 14.36
CA ASP A 148 3.88 -8.57 12.96
C ASP A 148 3.74 -7.32 12.06
N ARG A 149 2.55 -6.70 12.07
CA ARG A 149 2.24 -5.52 11.26
C ARG A 149 3.07 -4.31 11.68
N ARG A 150 3.27 -4.13 12.99
CA ARG A 150 4.09 -3.07 13.56
C ARG A 150 5.53 -3.13 13.09
N THR A 151 6.15 -4.31 13.17
CA THR A 151 7.56 -4.52 12.80
C THR A 151 7.74 -4.23 11.32
N ARG A 152 6.87 -4.78 10.48
CA ARG A 152 6.83 -4.50 9.04
C ARG A 152 6.71 -3.00 8.75
N MET A 153 5.74 -2.31 9.36
CA MET A 153 5.52 -0.89 9.12
C MET A 153 6.71 -0.04 9.56
N PHE A 154 7.35 -0.34 10.69
CA PHE A 154 8.57 0.36 11.10
C PHE A 154 9.72 0.16 10.11
N LYS A 155 9.91 -1.06 9.58
CA LYS A 155 10.91 -1.31 8.53
C LYS A 155 10.59 -0.54 7.25
N SER A 156 9.33 -0.56 6.79
CA SER A 156 8.90 0.17 5.60
C SER A 156 9.04 1.68 5.76
N MET A 157 8.63 2.25 6.90
CA MET A 157 8.76 3.68 7.17
C MET A 157 10.22 4.10 7.34
N SER A 158 11.07 3.25 7.93
CA SER A 158 12.52 3.47 7.99
C SER A 158 13.15 3.51 6.58
N ALA A 159 12.78 2.56 5.71
CA ALA A 159 13.24 2.54 4.32
C ALA A 159 12.80 3.79 3.53
N LEU A 160 11.59 4.31 3.81
CA LEU A 160 11.07 5.55 3.25
C LEU A 160 11.65 6.82 3.90
N GLY A 161 12.40 6.69 5.00
CA GLY A 161 12.90 7.83 5.78
C GLY A 161 11.78 8.65 6.43
N LEU A 162 10.74 7.98 6.93
CA LEU A 162 9.60 8.57 7.65
C LEU A 162 9.74 8.30 9.15
N HIS A 163 9.42 9.31 9.96
CA HIS A 163 9.40 9.23 11.42
C HIS A 163 7.96 9.05 11.93
N PRO A 164 7.53 7.82 12.26
CA PRO A 164 6.22 7.57 12.84
C PRO A 164 6.12 7.92 14.32
N THR A 165 4.96 8.42 14.70
CA THR A 165 4.44 8.38 16.07
C THR A 165 3.45 7.23 16.19
N LEU A 166 3.82 6.19 16.94
CA LEU A 166 2.95 5.04 17.17
C LEU A 166 1.76 5.43 18.04
N THR A 167 0.55 5.16 17.54
CA THR A 167 -0.70 5.26 18.29
C THR A 167 -1.22 3.86 18.58
N GLU A 168 -1.32 3.52 19.87
CA GLU A 168 -1.93 2.26 20.29
C GLU A 168 -3.42 2.27 19.95
N ALA A 169 -3.82 1.42 19.01
CA ALA A 169 -5.21 1.28 18.59
C ALA A 169 -6.06 0.61 19.68
N VAL A 170 -7.32 0.99 19.77
CA VAL A 170 -8.31 0.37 20.65
C VAL A 170 -8.68 -1.00 20.09
N ASP A 171 -8.38 -2.05 20.84
CA ASP A 171 -8.76 -3.41 20.45
C ASP A 171 -10.24 -3.64 20.69
N GLY A 172 -11.02 -3.68 19.61
CA GLY A 172 -12.44 -3.96 19.66
C GLY A 172 -12.79 -5.27 20.37
N LYS A 173 -11.91 -6.29 20.31
CA LYS A 173 -12.12 -7.58 21.00
C LYS A 173 -12.03 -7.47 22.51
N ALA A 174 -11.36 -6.43 23.02
CA ALA A 174 -11.21 -6.17 24.44
C ALA A 174 -12.32 -5.25 24.99
N LEU A 175 -13.17 -4.68 24.13
CA LEU A 175 -14.28 -3.83 24.56
C LEU A 175 -15.44 -4.71 25.08
N ASN A 176 -15.99 -4.35 26.25
CA ASN A 176 -17.23 -4.94 26.80
C ASN A 176 -18.39 -3.92 26.83
N SER A 177 -19.62 -4.40 27.04
CA SER A 177 -20.82 -3.53 26.99
C SER A 177 -20.79 -2.39 28.01
N SER A 178 -20.25 -2.62 29.23
CA SER A 178 -20.14 -1.58 30.25
C SER A 178 -19.20 -0.45 29.84
N GLN A 179 -18.11 -0.76 29.15
CA GLN A 179 -17.19 0.25 28.61
C GLN A 179 -17.85 1.08 27.50
N LEU A 180 -18.60 0.44 26.59
CA LEU A 180 -19.33 1.16 25.54
C LEU A 180 -20.36 2.13 26.13
N GLN A 181 -21.10 1.68 27.15
CA GLN A 181 -22.06 2.51 27.86
C GLN A 181 -21.39 3.68 28.59
N ALA A 182 -20.24 3.44 29.24
CA ALA A 182 -19.48 4.49 29.92
C ALA A 182 -18.91 5.54 28.95
N LEU A 183 -18.65 5.16 27.70
CA LEU A 183 -18.24 6.07 26.62
C LEU A 183 -19.42 6.84 26.01
N GLY A 184 -20.66 6.52 26.40
CA GLY A 184 -21.87 7.15 25.84
C GLY A 184 -22.09 6.80 24.37
N ILE A 185 -21.66 5.60 23.96
CA ILE A 185 -21.79 5.15 22.58
C ILE A 185 -23.24 4.69 22.32
N GLU A 186 -23.92 5.40 21.43
CA GLU A 186 -25.25 5.07 20.91
C GLU A 186 -25.13 4.84 19.41
N MET A 187 -25.68 3.72 18.92
CA MET A 187 -25.62 3.41 17.49
C MET A 187 -26.56 4.31 16.69
N MET A 188 -26.17 4.62 15.45
CA MET A 188 -27.06 5.28 14.51
C MET A 188 -28.35 4.47 14.31
N PRO A 189 -29.56 5.05 14.53
CA PRO A 189 -30.81 4.35 14.33
C PRO A 189 -30.93 3.76 12.91
N GLY A 190 -31.31 2.49 12.83
CA GLY A 190 -31.48 1.81 11.54
C GLY A 190 -30.19 1.51 10.77
N TYR A 191 -29.01 1.75 11.35
CA TYR A 191 -27.76 1.41 10.70
C TYR A 191 -27.62 -0.09 10.46
N LYS A 192 -27.28 -0.43 9.22
CA LYS A 192 -26.85 -1.76 8.80
C LYS A 192 -25.72 -1.59 7.80
N ASP A 193 -24.63 -2.33 8.01
CA ASP A 193 -23.50 -2.40 7.09
C ASP A 193 -24.01 -2.72 5.67
N PRO A 194 -23.69 -1.92 4.64
CA PRO A 194 -24.24 -2.10 3.30
C PRO A 194 -23.85 -3.42 2.62
N TYR A 195 -22.77 -4.07 3.05
CA TYR A 195 -22.30 -5.32 2.45
C TYR A 195 -22.81 -6.58 3.13
N SER A 196 -22.92 -6.55 4.46
CA SER A 196 -23.25 -7.71 5.28
C SER A 196 -24.62 -7.61 5.95
N GLY A 197 -25.24 -6.42 5.96
CA GLY A 197 -26.57 -6.19 6.54
C GLY A 197 -26.61 -6.24 8.07
N ARG A 198 -25.44 -6.27 8.73
CA ARG A 198 -25.28 -6.35 10.18
C ARG A 198 -25.16 -4.97 10.84
N VAL A 199 -25.35 -4.92 12.15
CA VAL A 199 -25.01 -3.76 12.98
C VAL A 199 -23.48 -3.63 13.15
N LEU A 200 -23.00 -2.51 13.73
CA LEU A 200 -21.56 -2.35 13.98
C LEU A 200 -20.98 -3.52 14.77
N THR A 201 -19.76 -3.88 14.42
CA THR A 201 -18.89 -4.76 15.22
C THR A 201 -18.12 -3.96 16.24
N ARG A 202 -17.68 -4.62 17.32
CA ARG A 202 -16.75 -4.00 18.27
C ARG A 202 -15.40 -3.66 17.63
N GLY A 203 -14.98 -4.40 16.62
CA GLY A 203 -13.82 -4.10 15.79
C GLY A 203 -13.93 -2.74 15.08
N GLU A 204 -15.06 -2.46 14.43
CA GLU A 204 -15.34 -1.16 13.81
C GLU A 204 -15.41 -0.03 14.84
N ILE A 205 -15.99 -0.30 16.02
CA ILE A 205 -15.98 0.66 17.14
C ILE A 205 -14.54 0.96 17.58
N GLY A 206 -13.70 -0.06 17.77
CA GLY A 206 -12.29 0.10 18.12
C GLY A 206 -11.51 0.89 17.08
N CYS A 207 -11.76 0.66 15.78
CA CYS A 207 -11.20 1.44 14.70
C CYS A 207 -11.58 2.92 14.83
N PHE A 208 -12.88 3.23 14.97
CA PHE A 208 -13.35 4.61 15.14
C PHE A 208 -12.72 5.29 16.35
N LEU A 209 -12.69 4.62 17.50
CA LEU A 209 -12.10 5.15 18.73
C LEU A 209 -10.61 5.47 18.56
N SER A 210 -9.89 4.66 17.78
CA SER A 210 -8.47 4.88 17.46
C SER A 210 -8.28 6.17 16.65
N HIS A 211 -9.06 6.39 15.60
CA HIS A 211 -9.01 7.64 14.82
C HIS A 211 -9.45 8.85 15.65
N HIS A 212 -10.54 8.72 16.41
CA HIS A 212 -11.04 9.77 17.29
C HIS A 212 -9.99 10.19 18.33
N SER A 213 -9.23 9.25 18.88
CA SER A 213 -8.14 9.56 19.81
C SER A 213 -7.06 10.45 19.17
N ILE A 214 -6.76 10.26 17.88
CA ILE A 214 -5.80 11.11 17.16
C ILE A 214 -6.41 12.49 16.89
N TRP A 215 -7.69 12.57 16.50
CA TRP A 215 -8.36 13.87 16.33
C TRP A 215 -8.30 14.71 17.61
N LYS A 216 -8.49 14.08 18.77
CA LYS A 216 -8.31 14.75 20.07
C LYS A 216 -6.89 15.22 20.28
N GLN A 217 -5.90 14.36 20.03
CA GLN A 217 -4.49 14.71 20.15
C GLN A 217 -4.09 15.88 19.25
N VAL A 218 -4.63 15.97 18.03
CA VAL A 218 -4.40 17.10 17.11
C VAL A 218 -4.79 18.43 17.77
N LEU A 219 -5.95 18.48 18.41
CA LEU A 219 -6.41 19.70 19.09
C LEU A 219 -5.66 19.96 20.41
N GLU A 220 -5.50 18.93 21.24
CA GLU A 220 -4.85 19.03 22.56
C GLU A 220 -3.39 19.48 22.45
N ARG A 221 -2.70 19.04 21.40
CA ARG A 221 -1.28 19.38 21.14
C ARG A 221 -1.11 20.56 20.19
N GLY A 222 -2.18 21.14 19.67
CA GLY A 222 -2.12 22.28 18.74
C GLY A 222 -1.48 21.97 17.39
N LEU A 223 -1.52 20.70 16.94
CA LEU A 223 -0.96 20.28 15.64
C LEU A 223 -1.78 20.89 14.50
N GLN A 224 -1.13 21.44 13.49
CA GLN A 224 -1.75 22.13 12.35
C GLN A 224 -2.13 21.17 11.23
N LYS A 225 -1.21 20.28 10.85
CA LYS A 225 -1.46 19.22 9.87
C LYS A 225 -0.74 17.94 10.22
N VAL A 226 -1.45 16.82 10.15
CA VAL A 226 -0.92 15.49 10.50
C VAL A 226 -1.24 14.49 9.39
N LEU A 227 -0.43 13.44 9.27
CA LEU A 227 -0.70 12.28 8.42
C LEU A 227 -1.07 11.09 9.30
N LEU A 228 -2.17 10.41 9.01
CA LEU A 228 -2.57 9.18 9.68
C LEU A 228 -2.42 8.00 8.71
N LEU A 229 -1.85 6.90 9.19
CA LEU A 229 -1.68 5.64 8.46
C LEU A 229 -2.14 4.46 9.32
N GLU A 230 -2.86 3.53 8.71
CA GLU A 230 -3.16 2.21 9.29
C GLU A 230 -1.96 1.25 9.11
N ASP A 231 -1.92 0.16 9.89
CA ASP A 231 -0.76 -0.74 9.98
C ASP A 231 -0.67 -1.81 8.90
N ASP A 232 -1.65 -1.90 8.00
CA ASP A 232 -1.76 -2.92 6.95
C ASP A 232 -1.72 -2.34 5.53
N VAL A 233 -1.10 -1.17 5.38
CA VAL A 233 -0.91 -0.52 4.08
C VAL A 233 0.43 -0.87 3.41
N ARG A 234 0.46 -0.83 2.08
CA ARG A 234 1.67 -0.80 1.24
C ARG A 234 1.79 0.55 0.53
N PHE A 235 3.01 0.92 0.16
CA PHE A 235 3.33 2.24 -0.40
C PHE A 235 3.63 2.16 -1.89
N GLU A 236 3.04 3.07 -2.66
CA GLU A 236 3.34 3.20 -4.08
C GLU A 236 4.75 3.75 -4.33
N PRO A 237 5.32 3.52 -5.53
CA PRO A 237 6.58 4.13 -5.94
C PRO A 237 6.55 5.65 -5.73
N ARG A 238 7.65 6.18 -5.18
CA ARG A 238 7.87 7.61 -4.95
C ARG A 238 6.85 8.24 -3.99
N PHE A 239 6.27 7.45 -3.08
CA PHE A 239 5.29 7.88 -2.06
C PHE A 239 5.62 9.24 -1.43
N LYS A 240 6.80 9.35 -0.83
CA LYS A 240 7.26 10.54 -0.10
C LYS A 240 7.31 11.78 -1.00
N ARG A 241 8.02 11.69 -2.12
CA ARG A 241 8.16 12.77 -3.10
C ARG A 241 6.81 13.21 -3.67
N ARG A 242 5.93 12.27 -4.00
CA ARG A 242 4.59 12.55 -4.55
C ARG A 242 3.69 13.24 -3.53
N LEU A 243 3.67 12.77 -2.28
CA LEU A 243 2.89 13.40 -1.23
C LEU A 243 3.40 14.81 -0.93
N GLN A 244 4.71 14.99 -0.81
CA GLN A 244 5.33 16.31 -0.59
C GLN A 244 4.94 17.30 -1.69
N ALA A 245 5.05 16.91 -2.96
CA ALA A 245 4.67 17.76 -4.10
C ALA A 245 3.18 18.18 -4.04
N ILE A 246 2.27 17.25 -3.71
CA ILE A 246 0.84 17.56 -3.57
C ILE A 246 0.59 18.54 -2.41
N MET A 247 1.27 18.35 -1.27
CA MET A 247 1.12 19.25 -0.12
C MET A 247 1.70 20.64 -0.40
N GLU A 248 2.84 20.73 -1.10
CA GLU A 248 3.43 22.00 -1.54
C GLU A 248 2.54 22.75 -2.53
N ASP A 249 1.95 22.03 -3.50
CA ASP A 249 0.98 22.58 -4.44
C ASP A 249 -0.28 23.08 -3.71
N THR A 250 -0.75 22.32 -2.70
CA THR A 250 -1.89 22.69 -1.84
C THR A 250 -1.62 23.99 -1.08
N ASP A 251 -0.44 24.11 -0.47
CA ASP A 251 0.00 25.31 0.26
C ASP A 251 0.14 26.50 -0.71
N ARG A 252 0.71 26.30 -1.91
CA ARG A 252 0.88 27.35 -2.93
C ARG A 252 -0.45 27.84 -3.52
N ALA A 253 -1.40 26.93 -3.73
CA ALA A 253 -2.75 27.27 -4.18
C ALA A 253 -3.61 27.89 -3.08
N GLN A 254 -3.12 27.94 -1.83
CA GLN A 254 -3.86 28.36 -0.64
C GLN A 254 -5.20 27.61 -0.52
N LEU A 255 -5.19 26.32 -0.86
CA LEU A 255 -6.39 25.51 -0.83
C LEU A 255 -6.85 25.35 0.62
N ASP A 256 -8.11 25.68 0.88
CA ASP A 256 -8.74 25.44 2.17
C ASP A 256 -9.22 23.98 2.23
N TRP A 257 -8.54 23.15 3.02
CA TRP A 257 -8.79 21.72 3.14
C TRP A 257 -8.85 21.26 4.60
N ASP A 258 -9.69 20.26 4.86
CA ASP A 258 -9.82 19.62 6.17
C ASP A 258 -9.23 18.22 6.20
N LEU A 259 -9.45 17.46 5.11
CA LEU A 259 -9.01 16.07 4.99
C LEU A 259 -8.54 15.79 3.56
N ILE A 260 -7.41 15.10 3.41
CA ILE A 260 -6.92 14.60 2.11
C ILE A 260 -6.64 13.10 2.24
N TYR A 261 -7.44 12.26 1.58
CA TYR A 261 -7.17 10.82 1.51
C TYR A 261 -5.88 10.55 0.73
N VAL A 262 -4.99 9.74 1.31
CA VAL A 262 -3.82 9.18 0.61
C VAL A 262 -4.02 7.71 0.23
N GLY A 263 -4.91 7.02 0.94
CA GLY A 263 -5.40 5.69 0.61
C GLY A 263 -6.84 5.52 1.07
N ARG A 264 -7.70 5.08 0.16
CA ARG A 264 -9.12 4.80 0.39
C ARG A 264 -9.65 3.83 -0.67
N LYS A 265 -10.88 3.37 -0.48
CA LYS A 265 -11.70 2.74 -1.51
C LYS A 265 -12.73 3.74 -2.03
N ARG A 266 -12.56 4.16 -3.27
CA ARG A 266 -13.56 4.96 -3.96
C ARG A 266 -14.79 4.11 -4.27
N MET A 267 -15.96 4.53 -3.79
CA MET A 267 -17.21 3.78 -3.93
C MET A 267 -18.01 4.18 -5.17
N GLN A 268 -17.91 5.46 -5.59
CA GLN A 268 -18.51 5.93 -6.83
C GLN A 268 -17.53 5.84 -7.99
N VAL A 269 -17.77 4.94 -8.95
CA VAL A 269 -16.90 4.69 -10.11
C VAL A 269 -17.52 5.07 -11.46
N GLN A 270 -18.78 5.52 -11.48
CA GLN A 270 -19.50 5.76 -12.74
C GLN A 270 -19.02 6.99 -13.51
N HIS A 271 -18.51 8.00 -12.81
CA HIS A 271 -17.97 9.24 -13.39
C HIS A 271 -16.65 9.57 -12.72
N PRO A 272 -15.68 10.24 -13.36
CA PRO A 272 -14.46 10.69 -12.68
C PRO A 272 -14.78 11.70 -11.57
N GLU A 273 -13.91 11.77 -10.56
CA GLU A 273 -13.94 12.84 -9.55
C GLU A 273 -13.33 14.11 -10.12
N LYS A 274 -13.78 15.27 -9.63
CA LYS A 274 -13.38 16.57 -10.16
C LYS A 274 -11.96 16.93 -9.66
N SER A 275 -11.05 17.20 -10.58
CA SER A 275 -9.72 17.73 -10.25
C SER A 275 -9.79 19.09 -9.54
N VAL A 276 -8.85 19.33 -8.63
CA VAL A 276 -8.70 20.60 -7.94
C VAL A 276 -7.84 21.53 -8.80
N GLU A 277 -8.35 22.72 -9.09
CA GLU A 277 -7.61 23.71 -9.88
C GLU A 277 -6.38 24.19 -9.11
N GLY A 278 -5.23 24.27 -9.78
CA GLY A 278 -3.97 24.73 -9.19
C GLY A 278 -3.20 23.69 -8.36
N VAL A 279 -3.76 22.50 -8.13
CA VAL A 279 -3.11 21.41 -7.40
C VAL A 279 -3.09 20.15 -8.24
N ASN A 280 -1.90 19.71 -8.64
CA ASN A 280 -1.75 18.49 -9.44
C ASN A 280 -2.08 17.24 -8.60
N ASN A 281 -2.63 16.22 -9.25
CA ASN A 281 -2.89 14.92 -8.62
C ASN A 281 -3.81 14.98 -7.38
N LEU A 282 -4.72 15.96 -7.33
CA LEU A 282 -5.70 16.11 -6.27
C LEU A 282 -7.11 16.24 -6.86
N VAL A 283 -8.06 15.55 -6.26
CA VAL A 283 -9.49 15.58 -6.64
C VAL A 283 -10.37 15.85 -5.43
N VAL A 284 -11.56 16.41 -5.65
CA VAL A 284 -12.61 16.51 -4.62
C VAL A 284 -13.11 15.10 -4.31
N ALA A 285 -13.05 14.70 -3.04
CA ALA A 285 -13.44 13.35 -2.64
C ALA A 285 -14.96 13.16 -2.76
N ASP A 286 -15.37 12.02 -3.31
CA ASP A 286 -16.75 11.53 -3.28
C ASP A 286 -16.91 10.41 -2.24
N TYR A 287 -18.05 9.72 -2.24
CA TYR A 287 -18.32 8.59 -1.34
C TYR A 287 -17.14 7.59 -1.33
N SER A 288 -16.61 7.35 -0.14
CA SER A 288 -15.34 6.66 0.08
C SER A 288 -15.43 5.73 1.27
N TYR A 289 -14.89 4.52 1.12
CA TYR A 289 -14.69 3.54 2.18
C TYR A 289 -13.21 3.41 2.51
N TRP A 290 -12.90 2.73 3.62
CA TRP A 290 -11.55 2.52 4.14
C TRP A 290 -10.82 3.80 4.54
N THR A 291 -10.09 3.72 5.63
CA THR A 291 -9.31 4.84 6.20
C THR A 291 -7.82 4.54 6.24
N LEU A 292 -7.34 3.74 5.26
CA LEU A 292 -5.93 3.30 5.10
C LEU A 292 -4.93 4.40 5.43
N GLY A 293 -5.20 5.62 4.95
CA GLY A 293 -4.52 6.80 5.46
C GLY A 293 -5.04 8.10 4.85
N TYR A 294 -4.89 9.17 5.61
CA TYR A 294 -5.27 10.51 5.20
C TYR A 294 -4.46 11.58 5.95
N ALA A 295 -4.24 12.71 5.28
CA ALA A 295 -3.83 13.93 5.96
C ALA A 295 -5.05 14.62 6.59
N LEU A 296 -4.87 15.20 7.76
CA LEU A 296 -5.90 15.89 8.53
C LEU A 296 -5.38 17.25 9.01
N SER A 297 -6.15 18.31 8.77
CA SER A 297 -5.88 19.62 9.33
C SER A 297 -6.46 19.75 10.74
N GLN A 298 -5.95 20.72 11.51
CA GLN A 298 -6.51 21.04 12.83
C GLN A 298 -8.00 21.41 12.76
N GLN A 299 -8.40 22.15 11.72
CA GLN A 299 -9.79 22.52 11.50
C GLN A 299 -10.65 21.29 11.21
N GLY A 300 -10.16 20.36 10.39
CA GLY A 300 -10.81 19.09 10.12
C GLY A 300 -11.04 18.29 11.40
N ALA A 301 -10.01 18.14 12.23
CA ALA A 301 -10.14 17.47 13.53
C ALA A 301 -11.20 18.12 14.43
N ARG A 302 -11.27 19.46 14.45
CA ARG A 302 -12.30 20.20 15.21
C ARG A 302 -13.70 19.93 14.69
N LYS A 303 -13.92 19.96 13.37
CA LYS A 303 -15.23 19.67 12.76
C LYS A 303 -15.68 18.25 13.09
N LEU A 304 -14.78 17.27 12.92
CA LEU A 304 -15.06 15.86 13.21
C LEU A 304 -15.40 15.60 14.68
N LEU A 305 -14.77 16.29 15.62
CA LEU A 305 -15.08 16.14 17.05
C LEU A 305 -16.37 16.87 17.44
N SER A 306 -16.63 18.04 16.85
CA SER A 306 -17.78 18.88 17.21
C SER A 306 -19.13 18.26 16.82
N ALA A 307 -19.15 17.33 15.86
CA ALA A 307 -20.39 16.66 15.45
C ALA A 307 -20.88 15.59 16.44
N GLN A 308 -20.13 15.34 17.53
CA GLN A 308 -20.45 14.40 18.61
C GLN A 308 -20.78 12.98 18.08
N PRO A 309 -19.82 12.31 17.43
CA PRO A 309 -20.10 11.06 16.73
C PRO A 309 -20.54 9.89 17.63
N PHE A 310 -20.25 9.94 18.93
CA PHE A 310 -20.58 8.83 19.84
C PHE A 310 -22.08 8.70 20.12
N THR A 311 -22.88 9.76 20.02
CA THR A 311 -24.33 9.68 20.29
C THR A 311 -25.13 9.14 19.10
N ARG A 312 -24.46 8.80 17.99
CA ARG A 312 -25.06 8.34 16.73
C ARG A 312 -23.97 7.69 15.86
N MET A 313 -23.33 6.69 16.43
CA MET A 313 -22.12 6.10 15.91
C MET A 313 -22.36 5.38 14.59
N LEU A 314 -21.48 5.68 13.64
CA LEU A 314 -21.27 4.98 12.37
C LEU A 314 -19.82 4.49 12.34
N PRO A 315 -19.45 3.49 11.51
CA PRO A 315 -18.06 3.23 11.22
C PRO A 315 -17.36 4.49 10.70
N VAL A 316 -16.05 4.59 10.93
CA VAL A 316 -15.30 5.82 10.63
C VAL A 316 -15.36 6.16 9.14
N ASP A 317 -15.38 5.16 8.27
CA ASP A 317 -15.45 5.30 6.83
C ASP A 317 -16.86 5.59 6.30
N GLU A 318 -17.91 5.46 7.12
CA GLU A 318 -19.25 5.99 6.84
C GLU A 318 -19.44 7.39 7.41
N TYR A 319 -18.89 7.63 8.61
CA TYR A 319 -18.94 8.92 9.29
C TYR A 319 -18.25 10.03 8.50
N LEU A 320 -17.04 9.77 7.97
CA LEU A 320 -16.30 10.77 7.22
C LEU A 320 -17.09 11.27 5.99
N PRO A 321 -17.62 10.41 5.08
CA PRO A 321 -18.48 10.85 3.98
C PRO A 321 -19.72 11.63 4.38
N VAL A 322 -20.32 11.31 5.53
CA VAL A 322 -21.42 12.11 6.07
C VAL A 322 -20.93 13.54 6.35
N MET A 323 -19.79 13.70 7.02
CA MET A 323 -19.26 15.00 7.40
C MET A 323 -18.83 15.89 6.22
N PHE A 324 -18.48 15.31 5.07
CA PHE A 324 -18.22 16.05 3.82
C PHE A 324 -19.39 16.00 2.81
N ASN A 325 -20.59 15.62 3.27
CA ASN A 325 -21.85 15.67 2.52
C ASN A 325 -21.84 14.87 1.20
N LYS A 326 -21.24 13.68 1.22
CA LYS A 326 -21.12 12.75 0.08
C LYS A 326 -21.59 11.33 0.40
N HIS A 327 -22.34 11.16 1.49
CA HIS A 327 -22.89 9.86 1.85
C HIS A 327 -24.19 9.57 1.05
N PRO A 328 -24.41 8.36 0.50
CA PRO A 328 -25.59 8.05 -0.30
C PRO A 328 -26.88 7.95 0.52
N ASN A 329 -26.79 7.59 1.81
CA ASN A 329 -27.92 7.56 2.72
C ASN A 329 -28.20 8.95 3.32
N VAL A 330 -29.31 9.57 2.89
CA VAL A 330 -29.78 10.88 3.36
C VAL A 330 -30.25 10.88 4.81
N GLU A 331 -30.74 9.73 5.31
CA GLU A 331 -31.18 9.59 6.70
C GLU A 331 -29.97 9.74 7.63
N TYR A 332 -28.88 9.03 7.34
CA TYR A 332 -27.64 9.14 8.13
C TYR A 332 -27.10 10.56 8.13
N MET A 333 -27.10 11.23 6.97
CA MET A 333 -26.68 12.63 6.87
C MET A 333 -27.54 13.57 7.70
N SER A 334 -28.86 13.36 7.75
CA SER A 334 -29.79 14.23 8.48
C SER A 334 -29.51 14.33 9.98
N HIS A 335 -28.80 13.33 10.53
CA HIS A 335 -28.40 13.34 11.93
C HIS A 335 -27.18 14.20 12.22
N PHE A 336 -26.40 14.63 11.23
CA PHE A 336 -25.17 15.41 11.46
C PHE A 336 -25.26 16.77 10.79
N GLU A 337 -25.00 17.83 11.55
CA GLU A 337 -24.83 19.20 11.06
C GLU A 337 -23.80 19.95 11.92
N PRO A 338 -22.95 20.83 11.35
CA PRO A 338 -22.79 21.08 9.91
C PRO A 338 -22.00 19.98 9.20
N ARG A 339 -22.36 19.66 7.96
CA ARG A 339 -21.62 18.73 7.06
C ARG A 339 -20.68 19.49 6.12
N ASP A 340 -19.80 20.30 6.68
CA ASP A 340 -18.95 21.25 5.95
C ASP A 340 -17.46 20.86 5.91
N LEU A 341 -17.14 19.59 6.14
CA LEU A 341 -15.77 19.08 6.03
C LEU A 341 -15.29 19.13 4.56
N LYS A 342 -14.18 19.80 4.30
CA LYS A 342 -13.58 19.92 2.97
C LYS A 342 -12.64 18.75 2.70
N ALA A 343 -13.19 17.70 2.09
CA ALA A 343 -12.47 16.47 1.81
C ALA A 343 -11.99 16.37 0.36
N PHE A 344 -10.72 15.99 0.20
CA PHE A 344 -10.05 15.74 -1.07
C PHE A 344 -9.38 14.36 -1.04
N SER A 345 -8.89 13.92 -2.20
CA SER A 345 -8.12 12.68 -2.34
C SER A 345 -6.98 12.89 -3.32
N VAL A 346 -5.83 12.31 -3.03
CA VAL A 346 -4.77 12.19 -4.02
C VAL A 346 -5.22 11.24 -5.15
N GLU A 347 -4.81 11.53 -6.38
CA GLU A 347 -5.12 10.74 -7.58
C GLU A 347 -3.89 10.69 -8.51
N PRO A 348 -3.29 9.51 -8.76
CA PRO A 348 -3.67 8.22 -8.21
C PRO A 348 -3.28 8.08 -6.74
N LEU A 349 -3.95 7.18 -6.01
CA LEU A 349 -3.68 6.87 -4.61
C LEU A 349 -2.19 6.56 -4.36
N LEU A 350 -1.75 6.82 -3.14
CA LEU A 350 -0.35 6.69 -2.74
C LEU A 350 -0.10 5.47 -1.85
N ILE A 351 -1.15 4.95 -1.22
CA ILE A 351 -1.11 3.71 -0.44
C ILE A 351 -2.32 2.84 -0.76
N TYR A 352 -2.12 1.54 -0.62
CA TYR A 352 -3.12 0.49 -0.86
C TYR A 352 -3.06 -0.50 0.30
N PRO A 353 -4.10 -1.31 0.53
CA PRO A 353 -3.98 -2.36 1.53
C PRO A 353 -2.97 -3.42 1.06
N THR A 354 -2.26 -4.03 2.01
CA THR A 354 -1.38 -5.17 1.73
C THR A 354 -2.17 -6.38 1.22
N HIS A 355 -3.35 -6.59 1.79
CA HIS A 355 -4.26 -7.68 1.48
C HIS A 355 -5.70 -7.19 1.45
N TYR A 356 -6.54 -7.87 0.68
CA TYR A 356 -7.97 -7.58 0.63
C TYR A 356 -8.76 -8.56 1.49
N THR A 357 -9.87 -8.09 2.08
CA THR A 357 -10.74 -8.95 2.90
C THR A 357 -11.26 -10.14 2.08
N GLY A 358 -11.01 -11.37 2.57
CA GLY A 358 -11.35 -12.62 1.87
C GLY A 358 -10.20 -13.22 1.06
N GLU A 359 -9.02 -12.58 1.02
CA GLU A 359 -7.82 -13.22 0.47
C GLU A 359 -7.35 -14.38 1.38
N PRO A 360 -6.95 -15.53 0.81
CA PRO A 360 -6.53 -16.69 1.59
C PRO A 360 -5.41 -16.35 2.59
N GLY A 361 -5.64 -16.66 3.88
CA GLY A 361 -4.67 -16.42 4.94
C GLY A 361 -4.71 -15.02 5.55
N TYR A 362 -5.48 -14.08 4.99
CA TYR A 362 -5.69 -12.75 5.57
C TYR A 362 -6.89 -12.74 6.53
N ILE A 363 -6.71 -12.15 7.71
CA ILE A 363 -7.75 -11.98 8.73
C ILE A 363 -7.88 -10.49 9.02
N SER A 364 -9.08 -9.95 8.82
CA SER A 364 -9.40 -8.55 9.13
C SER A 364 -9.77 -8.39 10.62
N ASP A 365 -9.02 -7.55 11.35
CA ASP A 365 -9.26 -7.31 12.78
C ASP A 365 -10.54 -6.50 13.06
N THR A 366 -11.03 -5.73 12.09
CA THR A 366 -12.31 -5.00 12.20
C THR A 366 -13.50 -5.92 11.94
N GLU A 367 -13.37 -6.87 11.03
CA GLU A 367 -14.47 -7.73 10.56
C GLU A 367 -14.59 -9.05 11.35
N THR A 368 -13.52 -9.45 12.07
CA THR A 368 -13.49 -10.70 12.85
C THR A 368 -13.54 -10.45 14.36
N SER A 369 -14.63 -9.88 14.87
CA SER A 369 -14.85 -9.62 16.31
C SER A 369 -16.23 -10.11 16.77
N THR A 370 -16.96 -9.37 17.59
CA THR A 370 -18.37 -9.64 17.91
C THR A 370 -19.23 -8.47 17.47
N ILE A 371 -20.55 -8.67 17.37
CA ILE A 371 -21.46 -7.54 17.19
C ILE A 371 -21.46 -6.65 18.45
N TRP A 372 -21.86 -5.40 18.29
CA TRP A 372 -21.75 -4.38 19.35
C TRP A 372 -22.59 -4.69 20.59
N ASP A 373 -23.79 -5.24 20.44
CA ASP A 373 -24.79 -5.45 21.49
C ASP A 373 -24.82 -6.88 22.06
N ASP A 374 -24.10 -7.83 21.45
CA ASP A 374 -24.04 -9.21 21.91
C ASP A 374 -22.62 -9.78 21.79
N GLU A 375 -21.99 -10.04 22.94
CA GLU A 375 -20.65 -10.62 23.04
C GLU A 375 -20.62 -12.12 22.67
N SER A 376 -21.79 -12.78 22.61
CA SER A 376 -21.89 -14.20 22.24
C SER A 376 -21.91 -14.43 20.73
N VAL A 377 -22.19 -13.39 19.94
CA VAL A 377 -22.28 -13.49 18.47
C VAL A 377 -20.95 -13.07 17.85
N ALA A 378 -20.08 -14.06 17.63
CA ALA A 378 -18.86 -13.89 16.88
C ALA A 378 -19.12 -13.63 15.39
N THR A 379 -18.29 -12.78 14.80
CA THR A 379 -18.27 -12.49 13.37
C THR A 379 -17.01 -13.15 12.79
N ASP A 380 -17.19 -14.12 11.89
CA ASP A 380 -16.10 -14.76 11.12
C ASP A 380 -16.51 -14.78 9.63
N TRP A 381 -16.78 -13.57 9.12
CA TRP A 381 -17.32 -13.38 7.78
C TRP A 381 -16.28 -13.57 6.67
N ASP A 382 -14.99 -13.47 7.00
CA ASP A 382 -13.88 -13.68 6.07
C ASP A 382 -13.96 -15.06 5.40
N ARG A 383 -14.47 -16.08 6.11
CA ARG A 383 -14.59 -17.47 5.59
C ARG A 383 -15.93 -17.81 4.94
N GLN A 384 -17.01 -17.11 5.26
CA GLN A 384 -18.35 -17.53 4.82
C GLN A 384 -18.69 -17.04 3.41
N HIS A 385 -18.04 -15.99 2.90
CA HIS A 385 -18.43 -15.29 1.66
C HIS A 385 -17.27 -14.97 0.70
N GLU A 386 -16.18 -15.76 0.76
CA GLU A 386 -14.95 -15.60 -0.04
C GLU A 386 -15.22 -15.29 -1.53
N ALA A 387 -16.18 -15.97 -2.16
CA ALA A 387 -16.41 -15.84 -3.60
C ALA A 387 -17.05 -14.50 -4.04
N ARG A 388 -17.91 -13.88 -3.22
CA ARG A 388 -18.72 -12.71 -3.63
C ARG A 388 -17.98 -11.39 -3.39
N LYS A 389 -17.23 -11.28 -2.28
CA LYS A 389 -16.42 -10.09 -1.92
C LYS A 389 -15.18 -9.99 -2.82
N THR A 390 -14.49 -11.11 -3.05
CA THR A 390 -13.30 -11.20 -3.93
C THR A 390 -13.62 -10.84 -5.38
N ALA A 391 -14.77 -11.29 -5.92
CA ALA A 391 -15.19 -10.97 -7.28
C ALA A 391 -15.53 -9.48 -7.46
N GLN A 392 -16.21 -8.86 -6.49
CA GLN A 392 -16.48 -7.41 -6.53
C GLN A 392 -15.20 -6.58 -6.33
N GLN A 393 -14.32 -6.95 -5.39
CA GLN A 393 -13.04 -6.26 -5.17
C GLN A 393 -12.08 -6.39 -6.37
N GLY A 394 -12.03 -7.56 -7.02
CA GLY A 394 -11.24 -7.80 -8.23
C GLY A 394 -11.72 -6.99 -9.44
N SER A 395 -13.03 -6.81 -9.60
CA SER A 395 -13.63 -5.93 -10.63
C SER A 395 -13.28 -4.45 -10.39
N ILE A 396 -13.23 -4.01 -9.13
CA ILE A 396 -12.95 -2.62 -8.74
C ILE A 396 -11.50 -2.21 -9.08
N ARG A 397 -10.52 -3.14 -9.02
CA ARG A 397 -9.11 -2.91 -9.39
C ARG A 397 -8.94 -2.40 -10.83
N ALA A 398 -9.84 -2.77 -11.74
CA ALA A 398 -9.76 -2.39 -13.15
C ALA A 398 -10.52 -1.12 -13.51
N VAL A 399 -11.47 -0.68 -12.67
CA VAL A 399 -12.47 0.35 -13.03
C VAL A 399 -12.24 1.68 -12.31
N ALA A 400 -11.58 1.69 -11.14
CA ALA A 400 -11.39 2.90 -10.33
C ALA A 400 -10.11 3.70 -10.67
N GLN A 401 -9.75 3.80 -11.95
CA GLN A 401 -8.67 4.70 -12.41
C GLN A 401 -9.27 5.84 -13.23
N ASN A 402 -9.09 7.09 -12.80
CA ASN A 402 -9.26 8.19 -13.73
C ASN A 402 -8.11 8.10 -14.74
N THR A 403 -8.37 8.26 -16.04
CA THR A 403 -7.32 8.33 -17.06
C THR A 403 -6.36 9.48 -16.71
N VAL A 404 -5.11 9.14 -16.41
CA VAL A 404 -4.07 10.12 -16.06
C VAL A 404 -3.85 11.04 -17.26
N THR A 405 -4.29 12.30 -17.16
CA THR A 405 -3.88 13.36 -18.08
C THR A 405 -2.63 14.03 -17.52
N GLY A 406 -1.47 13.60 -18.01
CA GLY A 406 -0.15 14.15 -17.70
C GLY A 406 0.94 13.10 -17.92
N ASP A 407 2.18 13.52 -18.23
CA ASP A 407 3.35 12.68 -18.56
C ASP A 407 3.84 11.76 -17.41
N SER A 408 3.00 11.50 -16.41
CA SER A 408 3.25 10.51 -15.38
C SER A 408 2.95 9.12 -15.94
N PRO A 409 3.92 8.18 -15.93
CA PRO A 409 3.66 6.81 -16.36
C PRO A 409 2.51 6.23 -15.52
N PRO A 410 1.63 5.39 -16.10
CA PRO A 410 0.65 4.66 -15.31
C PRO A 410 1.36 3.92 -14.18
N PRO A 411 0.74 3.78 -12.98
CA PRO A 411 1.27 2.93 -11.93
C PRO A 411 1.60 1.57 -12.56
N ALA A 412 2.77 1.03 -12.26
CA ALA A 412 3.27 -0.22 -12.82
C ALA A 412 2.46 -1.42 -12.30
N ALA A 413 1.16 -1.44 -12.56
CA ALA A 413 0.25 -2.53 -12.29
C ALA A 413 0.48 -3.60 -13.35
N ARG A 414 1.46 -4.48 -13.11
CA ARG A 414 1.75 -5.74 -13.83
C ARG A 414 2.04 -5.66 -15.35
N ALA A 415 1.61 -4.62 -16.07
CA ALA A 415 1.66 -4.55 -17.53
C ALA A 415 3.04 -4.20 -18.09
N SER A 416 3.87 -3.46 -17.34
CA SER A 416 5.24 -3.15 -17.78
C SER A 416 6.27 -4.25 -17.46
N ARG A 417 5.82 -5.41 -16.95
CA ARG A 417 6.69 -6.59 -16.72
C ARG A 417 6.88 -7.44 -17.98
N ASP A 418 6.34 -7.05 -19.13
CA ASP A 418 6.37 -7.86 -20.35
C ASP A 418 7.58 -7.64 -21.26
N GLU A 419 8.43 -6.67 -20.94
CA GLU A 419 9.69 -6.46 -21.67
C GLU A 419 10.83 -6.43 -20.66
N LEU A 420 11.40 -7.61 -20.41
CA LEU A 420 12.81 -7.91 -20.12
C LEU A 420 13.04 -9.43 -20.14
#